data_AF-A0A3C0FZ71-F1
#
_entry.id   AF-A0A3C0FZ71-F1
#
_cell.length_a   1.000
_cell.length_b   1.000
_cell.length_c   1.000
_cell.angle_alpha   90.00
_cell.angle_beta   90.00
_cell.angle_gamma   90.00
#
_symmetry.space_group_name_H-M   'P 1'
#
loop_
_entity.id
_entity.type
_entity.pdbx_description
1 polymer ?
#
loop_
_entity_poly.entity_id
_entity_poly.type
_entity_poly.pdbx_seq_one_letter_code
_entity_poly.pdbx_strand_id
1 'polypeptide(L)'
;LNSKTNNFLCAIHFGRKKIGISFVDISTGEFLTSEGSEEQIDKLLQNFSPNEVLISKAHKKEFLDVFGKNHHLFYLEDWVFQEDYALENLTSHFNTNTLKGFGVDHLTCGIIASGVVLHYLGETQHRQLQHISKLQRIAEDDYIWMDRFTIKNLELYHSTNVNAVTLLDVIDKTISPMGGRMIKRWLALPLKNLQKITRRQEIVSYLHQNEVTL
;
A
#
# COMPACT_ATOMS: atom_id res chain seq x y z
N LEU A 1 -14.72 -6.72 11.36
CA LEU A 1 -13.41 -6.18 10.94
C LEU A 1 -12.46 -6.18 12.13
N ASN A 2 -11.24 -6.69 11.98
CA ASN A 2 -10.20 -6.53 13.01
C ASN A 2 -9.69 -5.08 12.93
N SER A 3 -9.84 -4.31 14.02
CA SER A 3 -9.49 -2.89 14.04
C SER A 3 -7.99 -2.62 13.83
N LYS A 4 -7.13 -3.62 14.06
CA LYS A 4 -5.67 -3.53 13.95
C LYS A 4 -5.11 -3.90 12.57
N THR A 5 -5.96 -4.26 11.61
CA THR A 5 -5.54 -4.59 10.24
C THR A 5 -5.99 -3.51 9.27
N ASN A 6 -5.09 -3.07 8.40
CA ASN A 6 -5.44 -2.20 7.27
C ASN A 6 -6.40 -2.92 6.33
N ASN A 7 -7.31 -2.15 5.72
CA ASN A 7 -8.20 -2.62 4.67
C ASN A 7 -7.86 -1.87 3.38
N PHE A 8 -6.88 -2.40 2.64
CA PHE A 8 -6.42 -1.77 1.42
C PHE A 8 -7.31 -2.14 0.23
N LEU A 9 -7.78 -1.11 -0.46
CA LEU A 9 -8.18 -1.16 -1.86
C LEU A 9 -6.93 -0.93 -2.72
N CYS A 10 -6.76 -1.72 -3.77
CA CYS A 10 -5.63 -1.63 -4.69
C CYS A 10 -6.12 -1.39 -6.12
N ALA A 11 -5.34 -0.69 -6.94
CA ALA A 11 -5.49 -0.71 -8.40
C ALA A 11 -4.17 -1.05 -9.08
N ILE A 12 -4.24 -1.75 -10.20
CA ILE A 12 -3.08 -2.08 -11.03
C ILE A 12 -3.30 -1.62 -12.47
N HIS A 13 -2.29 -0.99 -13.04
CA HIS A 13 -2.26 -0.56 -14.43
C HIS A 13 -1.08 -1.20 -15.16
N PHE A 14 -1.36 -1.90 -16.27
CA PHE A 14 -0.35 -2.48 -17.13
C PHE A 14 0.10 -1.47 -18.18
N GLY A 15 1.29 -0.89 -17.99
CA GLY A 15 1.95 -0.05 -18.98
C GLY A 15 2.81 -0.87 -19.94
N ARG A 16 3.41 -0.20 -20.94
CA ARG A 16 4.22 -0.89 -21.97
C ARG A 16 5.49 -1.57 -21.45
N LYS A 17 6.08 -1.04 -20.37
CA LYS A 17 7.37 -1.51 -19.81
C LYS A 17 7.33 -1.77 -18.31
N LYS A 18 6.38 -1.15 -17.61
CA LYS A 18 6.23 -1.19 -16.17
C LYS A 18 4.76 -1.35 -15.84
N ILE A 19 4.52 -1.90 -14.67
CA ILE A 19 3.20 -2.01 -14.08
C ILE A 19 3.12 -0.99 -12.94
N GLY A 20 2.05 -0.21 -12.94
CA GLY A 20 1.72 0.72 -11.87
C GLY A 20 0.84 0.06 -10.84
N ILE A 21 1.05 0.39 -9.56
CA ILE A 21 0.21 -0.06 -8.47
C ILE A 21 -0.09 1.09 -7.53
N SER A 22 -1.29 1.09 -6.97
CA SER A 22 -1.69 2.02 -5.93
C SER A 22 -2.49 1.32 -4.84
N PHE A 23 -2.31 1.75 -3.60
CA PHE A 23 -3.02 1.24 -2.43
C PHE A 23 -3.64 2.40 -1.65
N VAL A 24 -4.90 2.26 -1.26
CA VAL A 24 -5.57 3.20 -0.35
C VAL A 24 -6.23 2.46 0.80
N ASP A 25 -6.04 2.95 2.01
CA ASP A 25 -6.85 2.57 3.17
C ASP A 25 -7.82 3.71 3.49
N ILE A 26 -9.08 3.50 3.13
CA ILE A 26 -10.17 4.49 3.29
C ILE A 26 -10.36 4.86 4.77
N SER A 27 -10.01 3.98 5.71
CA SER A 27 -10.21 4.24 7.13
C SER A 27 -9.16 5.16 7.74
N THR A 28 -7.96 5.22 7.14
CA THR A 28 -6.83 6.01 7.65
C THR A 28 -6.45 7.18 6.75
N GLY A 29 -6.90 7.18 5.49
CA GLY A 29 -6.45 8.12 4.47
C GLY A 29 -5.05 7.81 3.92
N GLU A 30 -4.47 6.66 4.28
CA GLU A 30 -3.16 6.24 3.76
C GLU A 30 -3.29 5.93 2.27
N PHE A 31 -2.52 6.64 1.44
CA PHE A 31 -2.57 6.49 0.00
C PHE A 31 -1.18 6.44 -0.60
N LEU A 32 -0.91 5.34 -1.30
CA LEU A 32 0.43 4.92 -1.68
C LEU A 32 0.48 4.53 -3.15
N THR A 33 1.63 4.74 -3.78
CA THR A 33 1.84 4.37 -5.18
C THR A 33 3.26 3.89 -5.45
N SER A 34 3.40 3.01 -6.44
CA SER A 34 4.68 2.61 -7.00
C SER A 34 4.50 2.17 -8.45
N GLU A 35 5.62 1.98 -9.15
CA GLU A 35 5.65 1.32 -10.45
C GLU A 35 6.94 0.51 -10.60
N GLY A 36 6.86 -0.60 -11.32
CA GLY A 36 7.97 -1.54 -11.41
C GLY A 36 7.73 -2.69 -12.37
N SER A 37 8.58 -3.71 -12.28
CA SER A 37 8.43 -5.00 -12.96
C SER A 37 7.31 -5.84 -12.33
N GLU A 38 6.87 -6.88 -13.04
CA GLU A 38 5.91 -7.87 -12.53
C GLU A 38 6.31 -8.42 -11.16
N GLU A 39 7.58 -8.80 -10.98
CA GLU A 39 8.09 -9.33 -9.71
C GLU A 39 7.98 -8.32 -8.56
N GLN A 40 8.26 -7.04 -8.84
CA GLN A 40 8.17 -5.97 -7.84
C GLN A 40 6.72 -5.73 -7.43
N ILE A 41 5.80 -5.75 -8.39
CA ILE A 41 4.37 -5.56 -8.14
C ILE A 41 3.76 -6.76 -7.40
N ASP A 42 4.16 -7.99 -7.74
CA ASP A 42 3.72 -9.19 -7.05
C ASP A 42 4.13 -9.16 -5.57
N LYS A 43 5.38 -8.78 -5.28
CA LYS A 43 5.85 -8.58 -3.89
C LYS A 43 5.02 -7.53 -3.14
N LEU A 44 4.63 -6.43 -3.80
CA LEU A 44 3.76 -5.42 -3.18
C LEU A 44 2.38 -5.98 -2.87
N LEU A 45 1.76 -6.68 -3.82
CA LEU A 45 0.47 -7.33 -3.61
C LEU A 45 0.51 -8.30 -2.43
N GLN A 46 1.59 -9.08 -2.30
CA GLN A 46 1.77 -10.01 -1.19
C GLN A 46 1.95 -9.27 0.15
N ASN A 47 2.82 -8.26 0.19
CA ASN A 47 3.12 -7.52 1.43
C ASN A 47 1.92 -6.75 1.96
N PHE A 48 1.12 -6.16 1.07
CA PHE A 48 -0.04 -5.35 1.43
C PHE A 48 -1.30 -6.18 1.57
N SER A 49 -1.40 -7.31 0.86
CA SER A 49 -2.55 -8.21 0.85
C SER A 49 -3.88 -7.44 0.75
N PRO A 50 -4.11 -6.67 -0.33
CA PRO A 50 -5.32 -5.87 -0.49
C PRO A 50 -6.57 -6.76 -0.56
N ASN A 51 -7.68 -6.27 -0.02
CA ASN A 51 -8.94 -7.00 -0.01
C ASN A 51 -9.66 -6.94 -1.35
N GLU A 52 -9.41 -5.89 -2.13
CA GLU A 52 -9.97 -5.67 -3.45
C GLU A 52 -8.88 -5.14 -4.38
N VAL A 53 -8.83 -5.66 -5.61
CA VAL A 53 -7.90 -5.22 -6.65
C VAL A 53 -8.67 -4.79 -7.90
N LEU A 54 -8.54 -3.52 -8.26
CA LEU A 54 -9.11 -2.91 -9.45
C LEU A 54 -8.19 -3.15 -10.65
N ILE A 55 -8.78 -3.58 -11.77
CA ILE A 55 -8.06 -3.84 -13.01
C ILE A 55 -8.90 -3.45 -14.23
N SER A 56 -8.25 -3.01 -15.32
CA SER A 56 -8.94 -2.76 -16.58
C SER A 56 -9.53 -4.07 -17.11
N LYS A 57 -10.75 -4.02 -17.66
CA LYS A 57 -11.38 -5.15 -18.36
C LYS A 57 -10.47 -5.72 -19.45
N ALA A 58 -9.73 -4.87 -20.16
CA ALA A 58 -8.81 -5.28 -21.22
C ALA A 58 -7.64 -6.12 -20.69
N HIS A 59 -7.18 -5.84 -19.47
CA HIS A 59 -6.01 -6.49 -18.86
C HIS A 59 -6.38 -7.65 -17.91
N LYS A 60 -7.63 -8.11 -17.92
CA LYS A 60 -8.09 -9.23 -17.09
C LYS A 60 -7.23 -10.48 -17.26
N LYS A 61 -6.97 -10.89 -18.51
CA LYS A 61 -6.23 -12.12 -18.79
C LYS A 61 -4.78 -12.00 -18.34
N GLU A 62 -4.13 -10.90 -18.71
CA GLU A 62 -2.75 -10.58 -18.34
C GLU A 62 -2.55 -10.60 -16.81
N PHE A 63 -3.47 -9.99 -16.06
CA PHE A 63 -3.43 -10.06 -14.60
C PHE A 63 -3.45 -11.50 -14.07
N LEU A 64 -4.36 -12.33 -14.57
CA LEU A 64 -4.52 -13.71 -14.09
C LEU A 64 -3.32 -14.59 -14.46
N ASP A 65 -2.67 -14.29 -15.58
CA ASP A 65 -1.47 -15.01 -16.04
C ASP A 65 -0.24 -14.64 -15.18
N VAL A 66 -0.10 -13.36 -14.79
CA VAL A 66 1.04 -12.85 -14.01
C VAL A 66 0.88 -13.08 -12.50
N PHE A 67 -0.25 -12.70 -11.92
CA PHE A 67 -0.47 -12.67 -10.46
C PHE A 67 -1.39 -13.81 -9.96
N GLY A 68 -2.01 -14.56 -10.86
CA GLY A 68 -2.89 -15.68 -10.52
C GLY A 68 -4.30 -15.28 -10.10
N LYS A 69 -5.05 -16.26 -9.58
CA LYS A 69 -6.52 -16.16 -9.33
C LYS A 69 -6.91 -15.90 -7.88
N ASN A 70 -5.94 -15.74 -6.98
CA ASN A 70 -6.17 -15.68 -5.54
C ASN A 70 -6.57 -14.28 -5.03
N HIS A 71 -6.84 -13.35 -5.94
CA HIS A 71 -7.19 -11.97 -5.64
C HIS A 71 -8.68 -11.72 -5.94
N HIS A 72 -9.33 -10.90 -5.12
CA HIS A 72 -10.68 -10.45 -5.40
C HIS A 72 -10.64 -9.29 -6.40
N LEU A 73 -10.92 -9.60 -7.67
CA LEU A 73 -10.78 -8.66 -8.78
C LEU A 73 -12.09 -7.94 -9.09
N PHE A 74 -11.99 -6.63 -9.26
CA PHE A 74 -13.06 -5.78 -9.78
C PHE A 74 -12.61 -5.12 -11.09
N TYR A 75 -13.47 -5.19 -12.10
CA TYR A 75 -13.11 -4.77 -13.45
C TYR A 75 -13.73 -3.42 -13.79
N LEU A 76 -12.88 -2.48 -14.21
CA LEU A 76 -13.30 -1.14 -14.63
C LEU A 76 -13.08 -0.95 -16.14
N GLU A 77 -13.78 0.04 -16.69
CA GLU A 77 -13.64 0.41 -18.09
C GLU A 77 -12.26 1.02 -18.37
N ASP A 78 -11.75 0.82 -19.58
CA ASP A 78 -10.38 1.19 -19.95
C ASP A 78 -10.13 2.70 -19.94
N TRP A 79 -11.17 3.50 -20.18
CA TRP A 79 -11.08 4.96 -20.16
C TRP A 79 -10.69 5.51 -18.77
N VAL A 80 -10.96 4.77 -17.69
CA VAL A 80 -10.56 5.15 -16.31
C VAL A 80 -9.05 5.07 -16.12
N PHE A 81 -8.36 4.27 -16.95
CA PHE A 81 -6.91 4.06 -16.90
C PHE A 81 -6.15 5.00 -17.85
N GLN A 82 -6.78 6.06 -18.34
CA GLN A 82 -6.11 7.05 -19.19
C GLN A 82 -5.31 8.04 -18.34
N GLU A 83 -4.12 8.39 -18.81
CA GLU A 83 -3.17 9.25 -18.10
C GLU A 83 -3.75 10.63 -17.79
N ASP A 84 -4.32 11.30 -18.80
CA ASP A 84 -4.90 12.64 -18.63
C ASP A 84 -6.03 12.64 -17.59
N TYR A 85 -6.91 11.63 -17.64
CA TYR A 85 -8.02 11.48 -16.69
C TYR A 85 -7.52 11.22 -15.27
N ALA A 86 -6.54 10.33 -15.12
CA ALA A 86 -5.97 10.01 -13.81
C ALA A 86 -5.27 11.23 -13.19
N LEU A 87 -4.52 11.98 -14.00
CA LEU A 87 -3.83 13.19 -13.55
C LEU A 87 -4.82 14.28 -13.14
N GLU A 88 -5.86 14.54 -13.95
CA GLU A 88 -6.93 15.50 -13.64
C GLU A 88 -7.64 15.13 -12.33
N ASN A 89 -8.00 13.86 -12.17
CA ASN A 89 -8.67 13.37 -10.96
C ASN A 89 -7.80 13.57 -9.71
N LEU A 90 -6.52 13.20 -9.76
CA LEU A 90 -5.59 13.37 -8.64
C LEU A 90 -5.33 14.85 -8.31
N THR A 91 -5.07 15.67 -9.32
CA THR A 91 -4.77 17.11 -9.14
C THR A 91 -5.97 17.87 -8.58
N SER A 92 -7.18 17.56 -9.06
CA SER A 92 -8.45 18.07 -8.52
C SER A 92 -8.65 17.65 -7.05
N HIS A 93 -8.49 16.36 -6.74
CA HIS A 93 -8.64 15.84 -5.38
C HIS A 93 -7.67 16.47 -4.38
N PHE A 94 -6.39 16.62 -4.74
CA PHE A 94 -5.39 17.24 -3.89
C PHE A 94 -5.36 18.77 -3.94
N ASN A 95 -6.16 19.39 -4.80
CA ASN A 95 -6.17 20.83 -5.05
C ASN A 95 -4.76 21.37 -5.38
N THR A 96 -4.09 20.72 -6.35
CA THR A 96 -2.74 21.06 -6.79
C THR A 96 -2.67 21.08 -8.32
N ASN A 97 -1.76 21.89 -8.89
CA ASN A 97 -1.60 21.92 -10.35
C ASN A 97 -0.71 20.79 -10.90
N THR A 98 0.11 20.16 -10.06
CA THR A 98 1.05 19.09 -10.45
C THR A 98 1.29 18.14 -9.29
N LEU A 99 1.79 16.94 -9.57
CA LEU A 99 2.13 15.95 -8.55
C LEU A 99 3.60 16.00 -8.08
N LYS A 100 4.36 17.01 -8.50
CA LYS A 100 5.77 17.20 -8.12
C LYS A 100 5.98 17.33 -6.62
N GLY A 101 5.06 18.00 -5.92
CA GLY A 101 5.11 18.16 -4.46
C GLY A 101 5.01 16.84 -3.69
N PHE A 102 4.46 15.79 -4.31
CA PHE A 102 4.37 14.45 -3.74
C PHE A 102 5.57 13.56 -4.10
N GLY A 103 6.42 14.00 -5.02
CA GLY A 103 7.58 13.23 -5.49
C GLY A 103 7.22 12.01 -6.35
N VAL A 104 6.05 12.02 -6.99
CA VAL A 104 5.52 10.89 -7.80
C VAL A 104 5.34 11.24 -9.29
N ASP A 105 5.62 12.47 -9.70
CA ASP A 105 5.40 13.01 -11.06
C ASP A 105 6.06 12.19 -12.19
N HIS A 106 7.11 11.44 -11.87
CA HIS A 106 7.84 10.58 -12.81
C HIS A 106 7.29 9.14 -12.88
N LEU A 107 6.28 8.81 -12.07
CA LEU A 107 5.70 7.47 -11.95
C LEU A 107 4.41 7.36 -12.78
N THR A 108 4.50 7.51 -14.11
CA THR A 108 3.33 7.54 -14.99
C THR A 108 2.35 6.39 -14.73
N CYS A 109 2.85 5.16 -14.61
CA CYS A 109 1.97 4.00 -14.40
C CYS A 109 1.36 4.03 -12.99
N GLY A 110 2.14 4.47 -11.99
CA GLY A 110 1.68 4.64 -10.62
C GLY A 110 0.62 5.73 -10.47
N ILE A 111 0.74 6.83 -11.21
CA ILE A 111 -0.25 7.92 -11.29
C ILE A 111 -1.56 7.38 -11.86
N ILE A 112 -1.51 6.64 -12.97
CA ILE A 112 -2.71 6.02 -13.57
C ILE A 112 -3.41 5.12 -12.56
N ALA A 113 -2.68 4.19 -11.93
CA ALA A 113 -3.25 3.32 -10.91
C ALA A 113 -3.86 4.11 -9.74
N SER A 114 -3.24 5.22 -9.33
CA SER A 114 -3.74 6.07 -8.25
C SER A 114 -5.02 6.80 -8.64
N GLY A 115 -5.12 7.31 -9.86
CA GLY A 115 -6.35 7.94 -10.37
C GLY A 115 -7.51 6.97 -10.46
N VAL A 116 -7.25 5.71 -10.84
CA VAL A 116 -8.26 4.63 -10.88
C VAL A 116 -8.82 4.36 -9.48
N VAL A 117 -7.95 4.31 -8.46
CA VAL A 117 -8.38 4.15 -7.06
C VAL A 117 -9.32 5.28 -6.65
N LEU A 118 -8.95 6.55 -6.91
CA LEU A 118 -9.80 7.69 -6.57
C LEU A 118 -11.13 7.69 -7.32
N HIS A 119 -11.11 7.37 -8.62
CA HIS A 119 -12.33 7.22 -9.40
C HIS A 119 -13.29 6.20 -8.76
N TYR A 120 -12.79 5.00 -8.44
CA TYR A 120 -13.61 3.96 -7.83
C TYR A 120 -14.15 4.36 -6.46
N LEU A 121 -13.35 5.04 -5.64
CA LEU A 121 -13.80 5.57 -4.36
C LEU A 121 -14.89 6.64 -4.54
N GLY A 122 -14.77 7.52 -5.53
CA GLY A 122 -15.78 8.54 -5.83
C GLY A 122 -17.14 7.93 -6.23
N GLU A 123 -17.11 6.83 -6.99
CA GLU A 123 -18.33 6.12 -7.42
C GLU A 123 -18.96 5.31 -6.29
N THR A 124 -18.16 4.63 -5.48
CA THR A 124 -18.65 3.66 -4.47
C THR A 124 -18.89 4.26 -3.09
N GLN A 125 -18.24 5.39 -2.77
CA GLN A 125 -18.30 6.03 -1.46
C GLN A 125 -18.63 7.52 -1.61
N HIS A 126 -19.90 7.88 -1.41
CA HIS A 126 -20.36 9.27 -1.37
C HIS A 126 -19.90 10.06 -0.12
N ARG A 127 -18.79 9.65 0.52
CA ARG A 127 -18.20 10.34 1.68
C ARG A 127 -17.09 11.29 1.23
N GLN A 128 -16.87 12.32 2.03
CA GLN A 128 -15.83 13.31 1.80
C GLN A 128 -14.43 12.67 1.89
N LEU A 129 -13.80 12.42 0.74
CA LEU A 129 -12.47 11.82 0.61
C LEU A 129 -11.32 12.74 1.06
N GLN A 130 -11.63 13.94 1.57
CA GLN A 130 -10.65 15.00 1.91
C GLN A 130 -9.59 14.58 2.95
N HIS A 131 -9.85 13.55 3.75
CA HIS A 131 -8.88 13.00 4.69
C HIS A 131 -7.72 12.25 3.98
N ILE A 132 -7.93 11.77 2.75
CA ILE A 132 -6.88 11.28 1.85
C ILE A 132 -6.12 12.50 1.32
N SER A 133 -5.19 13.01 2.11
CA SER A 133 -4.56 14.31 1.86
C SER A 133 -3.18 14.23 1.20
N LYS A 134 -2.61 13.03 1.06
CA LYS A 134 -1.26 12.84 0.52
C LYS A 134 -1.13 11.53 -0.24
N LEU A 135 -0.56 11.60 -1.44
CA LEU A 135 -0.05 10.44 -2.17
C LEU A 135 1.43 10.23 -1.85
N GLN A 136 1.81 9.03 -1.43
CA GLN A 136 3.19 8.73 -1.06
C GLN A 136 3.78 7.60 -1.93
N ARG A 137 5.01 7.82 -2.42
CA ARG A 137 5.78 6.81 -3.13
C ARG A 137 6.23 5.68 -2.21
N ILE A 138 6.08 4.43 -2.65
CA ILE A 138 6.79 3.28 -2.11
C ILE A 138 8.06 3.07 -2.94
N ALA A 139 9.21 3.52 -2.42
CA ALA A 139 10.49 3.34 -3.08
C ALA A 139 11.10 1.97 -2.75
N GLU A 140 11.54 1.24 -3.77
CA GLU A 140 12.13 -0.10 -3.62
C GLU A 140 13.41 -0.09 -2.76
N ASP A 141 14.22 0.96 -2.91
CA ASP A 141 15.51 1.11 -2.22
C ASP A 141 15.36 1.45 -0.73
N ASP A 142 14.18 1.88 -0.30
CA ASP A 142 13.94 2.25 1.10
C ASP A 142 13.70 1.04 2.01
N TYR A 143 13.32 -0.11 1.44
CA TYR A 143 12.81 -1.25 2.20
C TYR A 143 13.41 -2.60 1.79
N ILE A 144 13.50 -3.51 2.75
CA ILE A 144 13.86 -4.92 2.52
C ILE A 144 12.64 -5.63 1.95
N TRP A 145 12.83 -6.26 0.79
CA TRP A 145 11.81 -7.10 0.20
C TRP A 145 11.93 -8.51 0.71
N MET A 146 10.82 -9.03 1.21
CA MET A 146 10.70 -10.43 1.60
C MET A 146 9.69 -11.07 0.66
N ASP A 147 10.04 -12.21 0.07
CA ASP A 147 9.11 -13.00 -0.72
C ASP A 147 8.07 -13.70 0.17
N ARG A 148 7.00 -14.22 -0.44
CA ARG A 148 5.93 -14.95 0.27
C ARG A 148 6.44 -16.09 1.14
N PHE A 149 7.43 -16.83 0.66
CA PHE A 149 7.98 -18.00 1.36
C PHE A 149 8.73 -17.55 2.61
N THR A 150 9.53 -16.49 2.51
CA THR A 150 10.22 -15.85 3.63
C THR A 150 9.23 -15.35 4.67
N ILE A 151 8.20 -14.58 4.27
CA ILE A 151 7.18 -14.06 5.20
C ILE A 151 6.43 -15.20 5.90
N LYS A 152 6.10 -16.26 5.16
CA LYS A 152 5.40 -17.44 5.69
C LYS A 152 6.29 -18.22 6.66
N ASN A 153 7.55 -18.48 6.33
CA ASN A 153 8.45 -19.27 7.18
C ASN A 153 8.89 -18.51 8.43
N LEU A 154 8.98 -17.18 8.35
CA LEU A 154 9.21 -16.33 9.51
C LEU A 154 7.93 -16.10 10.33
N GLU A 155 6.78 -16.61 9.87
CA GLU A 155 5.46 -16.47 10.49
C GLU A 155 5.21 -15.04 11.00
N LEU A 156 5.45 -14.04 10.13
CA LEU A 156 5.44 -12.64 10.56
C LEU A 156 4.04 -12.17 10.99
N TYR A 157 3.01 -12.54 10.24
CA TYR A 157 1.62 -12.10 10.47
C TYR A 157 0.61 -13.25 10.52
N HIS A 158 0.94 -14.36 9.89
CA HIS A 158 0.06 -15.51 9.71
C HIS A 158 0.91 -16.78 9.78
N SER A 159 0.35 -17.82 10.39
CA SER A 159 0.88 -19.17 10.35
C SER A 159 -0.14 -20.11 9.71
N THR A 160 0.34 -21.21 9.13
CA THR A 160 -0.51 -22.31 8.68
C THR A 160 -0.91 -23.26 9.80
N ASN A 161 -0.27 -23.18 10.96
CA ASN A 161 -0.61 -23.98 12.13
C ASN A 161 -1.65 -23.26 12.98
N VAL A 162 -2.73 -23.96 13.34
CA VAL A 162 -3.88 -23.42 14.05
C VAL A 162 -3.50 -22.83 15.43
N ASN A 163 -2.46 -23.38 16.06
CA ASN A 163 -2.02 -22.97 17.40
C ASN A 163 -0.67 -22.23 17.41
N ALA A 164 -0.19 -21.77 16.26
CA ALA A 164 1.05 -21.02 16.19
C ALA A 164 0.87 -19.59 16.69
N VAL A 165 1.97 -19.04 17.23
CA VAL A 165 2.07 -17.65 17.67
C VAL A 165 3.00 -16.94 16.70
N THR A 166 2.48 -15.94 15.99
CA THR A 166 3.24 -15.19 14.99
C THR A 166 4.13 -14.14 15.66
N LEU A 167 5.12 -13.61 14.92
CA LEU A 167 5.94 -12.50 15.45
C LEU A 167 5.06 -11.30 15.84
N LEU A 168 4.05 -10.97 15.02
CA LEU A 168 3.12 -9.88 15.29
C LEU A 168 2.35 -10.10 16.61
N ASP A 169 1.90 -11.32 16.90
CA ASP A 169 1.18 -11.65 18.15
C ASP A 169 2.06 -11.41 19.40
N VAL A 170 3.36 -11.66 19.26
CA VAL A 170 4.34 -11.42 20.34
C VAL A 170 4.57 -9.93 20.53
N ILE A 171 4.90 -9.19 19.46
CA ILE A 171 5.39 -7.81 19.58
C ILE A 171 4.30 -6.74 19.63
N ASP A 172 3.10 -7.00 19.08
CA ASP A 172 2.01 -6.01 19.11
C ASP A 172 1.36 -5.93 20.49
N LYS A 173 1.95 -5.11 21.36
CA LYS A 173 1.36 -4.68 22.64
C LYS A 173 0.81 -3.26 22.58
N THR A 174 0.47 -2.78 21.38
CA THR A 174 -0.06 -1.42 21.21
C THR A 174 -1.47 -1.30 21.79
N ILE A 175 -1.71 -0.20 22.50
CA ILE A 175 -3.00 0.13 23.13
C ILE A 175 -4.01 0.70 22.14
N SER A 176 -3.55 1.25 21.01
CA SER A 176 -4.41 1.87 20.00
C SER A 176 -4.43 1.05 18.70
N PRO A 177 -5.58 0.98 18.00
CA PRO A 177 -5.66 0.32 16.70
C PRO A 177 -4.69 0.90 15.65
N MET A 178 -4.45 2.22 15.72
CA MET A 178 -3.50 2.90 14.84
C MET A 178 -2.07 2.44 15.07
N GLY A 179 -1.67 2.22 16.34
CA GLY A 179 -0.38 1.63 16.68
C GLY A 179 -0.21 0.22 16.13
N GLY A 180 -1.25 -0.62 16.27
CA GLY A 180 -1.25 -2.00 15.76
C GLY A 180 -1.07 -2.06 14.24
N ARG A 181 -1.75 -1.16 13.51
CA ARG A 181 -1.55 -1.02 12.06
C ARG A 181 -0.12 -0.56 11.71
N MET A 182 0.43 0.40 12.47
CA MET A 182 1.78 0.91 12.25
C MET A 182 2.86 -0.16 12.47
N ILE A 183 2.78 -0.96 13.54
CA ILE A 183 3.79 -2.01 13.80
C ILE A 183 3.70 -3.12 12.75
N LYS A 184 2.49 -3.53 12.36
CA LYS A 184 2.27 -4.46 11.24
C LYS A 184 2.88 -3.92 9.94
N ARG A 185 2.70 -2.62 9.67
CA ARG A 185 3.28 -1.94 8.51
C ARG A 185 4.81 -1.92 8.54
N TRP A 186 5.42 -1.70 9.69
CA TRP A 186 6.89 -1.68 9.82
C TRP A 186 7.51 -3.05 9.64
N LEU A 187 6.83 -4.11 10.08
CA LEU A 187 7.23 -5.47 9.77
C LEU A 187 7.13 -5.75 8.26
N ALA A 188 6.09 -5.25 7.58
CA ALA A 188 5.86 -5.51 6.16
C ALA A 188 6.84 -4.77 5.25
N LEU A 189 7.35 -3.62 5.71
CA LEU A 189 8.33 -2.81 5.01
C LEU A 189 9.49 -2.46 5.96
N PRO A 190 10.40 -3.43 6.24
CA PRO A 190 11.58 -3.17 7.06
C PRO A 190 12.47 -2.16 6.37
N LEU A 191 12.97 -1.17 7.10
CA LEU A 191 13.82 -0.12 6.54
C LEU A 191 15.19 -0.67 6.14
N LYS A 192 15.74 -0.19 5.01
CA LYS A 192 17.15 -0.34 4.63
C LYS A 192 18.02 0.83 5.09
N ASN A 193 17.43 2.02 5.16
CA ASN A 193 18.17 3.25 5.43
C ASN A 193 18.63 3.30 6.91
N LEU A 194 19.95 3.26 7.13
CA LEU A 194 20.55 3.26 8.45
C LEU A 194 20.11 4.47 9.30
N GLN A 195 20.07 5.67 8.73
CA GLN A 195 19.68 6.87 9.47
C GLN A 195 18.23 6.78 9.98
N LYS A 196 17.30 6.29 9.15
CA LYS A 196 15.89 6.07 9.55
C LYS A 196 15.80 4.99 10.66
N ILE A 197 16.62 3.96 10.61
CA ILE A 197 16.68 2.90 11.64
C ILE A 197 17.21 3.46 12.96
N THR A 198 18.37 4.12 12.94
CA THR A 198 18.97 4.75 14.12
C THR A 198 18.02 5.75 14.75
N ARG A 199 17.32 6.55 13.95
CA ARG A 199 16.33 7.49 14.47
C ARG A 199 15.20 6.81 15.25
N ARG A 200 14.71 5.65 14.79
CA ARG A 200 13.71 4.87 15.56
C ARG A 200 14.30 4.34 16.86
N GLN A 201 15.54 3.85 16.83
CA GLN A 201 16.23 3.35 18.01
C GLN A 201 16.43 4.46 19.06
N GLU A 202 16.86 5.65 18.65
CA GLU A 202 17.00 6.82 19.53
C GLU A 202 15.69 7.17 20.24
N ILE A 203 14.57 7.17 19.51
CA ILE A 203 13.25 7.48 20.09
C ILE A 203 12.87 6.40 21.13
N VAL A 204 13.07 5.12 20.82
CA VAL A 204 12.80 4.03 21.75
C VAL A 204 13.69 4.13 22.99
N SER A 205 14.99 4.38 22.82
CA SER A 205 15.93 4.58 23.94
C SER A 205 15.52 5.76 24.81
N TYR A 206 15.12 6.88 24.19
CA TYR A 206 14.68 8.07 24.91
C TYR A 206 13.41 7.78 25.74
N LEU A 207 12.40 7.14 25.16
CA LEU A 207 11.14 6.81 25.84
C LEU A 207 11.30 5.72 26.91
N HIS A 208 12.31 4.85 26.78
CA HIS A 208 12.63 3.86 27.81
C HIS A 208 13.38 4.48 28.99
N GLN A 209 14.26 5.45 28.74
CA GLN A 209 15.09 6.07 29.79
C GLN A 209 14.36 7.19 30.54
N ASN A 210 13.43 7.88 29.89
CA ASN A 210 12.64 8.92 30.50
C ASN A 210 11.24 8.39 30.72
N GLU A 211 10.76 8.36 31.96
CA GLU A 211 9.34 8.15 32.26
C GLU A 211 8.54 9.30 31.64
N VAL A 212 8.17 9.12 30.38
CA VAL A 212 7.21 10.01 29.73
C VAL A 212 5.85 9.53 30.20
N THR A 213 5.25 10.26 31.13
CA THR A 213 3.85 10.09 31.49
C THR A 213 3.02 10.34 30.23
N LEU A 214 2.55 9.27 29.59
CA LEU A 214 1.61 9.31 28.47
C LEU A 214 0.18 9.47 28.96
#